data_AF-A0A1Q2LJ69-F1
#
_entry.id   AF-A0A1Q2LJ69-F1
#
_cell.length_a   1.000
_cell.length_b   1.000
_cell.length_c   1.000
_cell.angle_alpha   90.00
_cell.angle_beta   90.00
_cell.angle_gamma   90.00
#
_symmetry.space_group_name_H-M   'P 1'
#
loop_
_entity.id
_entity.type
_entity.pdbx_description
1 polymer ?
#
loop_
_entity_poly.entity_id
_entity_poly.type
_entity_poly.pdbx_seq_one_letter_code
_entity_poly.pdbx_strand_id
1 'polypeptide(L)'
;MRSILIATLLCYYIAILGCVKTATTDIKEADSKATLNTKQDSKTHSKSNSNEMDSKNSINKNDKNTQSNTESNATQDTSTKSKLKDTREKLDAKSDSKPKTTKNLYSPQTKNELKALVDNNTIKLGDIDTSAITDMSALFKNSMRRDFSGIESWNVKNVTNMYAMFDHAKYFNHDISKWNVENVTNMDFMFADAMRFNQDISRWNVAKVESMNNMFARAKAFNQPLESWNVANVRYMNAMFFEAESFNQSLNKWDTRNVESMREMFYGAKSFNGALESLNVANVINMNAMFAFATSFNQNINAWNVSKVKYMENMFENAISFNQPLNSWNVGRVESMFAMFKNAKEFNQPLESWSVSKVREMRSMFEGALKFNQSLNTWNVSHVTSMSAMFKNAKEFNQPLNKWNLADVWNTSEMFRNATSFNQELRFWSMHNVRYMDRMFESATSFNQDLDYWEMNAKSKIDMFKDSGMEKLPKWYK
;
A
#
# COMPACT_ATOMS: atom_id res chain seq x y z
N MET A 1 27.47 -32.09 -8.57
CA MET A 1 27.01 -30.94 -7.76
C MET A 1 26.54 -29.74 -8.58
N ARG A 2 27.23 -29.30 -9.65
CA ARG A 2 26.76 -28.15 -10.47
C ARG A 2 25.46 -28.39 -11.26
N SER A 3 25.20 -29.61 -11.74
CA SER A 3 23.99 -29.91 -12.54
C SER A 3 22.71 -29.99 -11.70
N ILE A 4 22.82 -30.33 -10.41
CA ILE A 4 21.67 -30.40 -9.48
C ILE A 4 21.22 -28.99 -9.08
N LEU A 5 22.17 -28.05 -8.93
CA LEU A 5 21.90 -26.65 -8.60
C LEU A 5 21.19 -25.89 -9.74
N ILE A 6 21.51 -26.22 -11.00
CA ILE A 6 20.87 -25.63 -12.18
C ILE A 6 19.43 -26.14 -12.34
N ALA A 7 19.19 -27.43 -12.04
CA ALA A 7 17.84 -28.00 -12.07
C ALA A 7 16.93 -27.44 -10.98
N THR A 8 17.46 -27.17 -9.77
CA THR A 8 16.68 -26.54 -8.70
C THR A 8 16.36 -25.07 -9.00
N LEU A 9 17.29 -24.34 -9.61
CA LEU A 9 17.06 -22.96 -10.06
C LEU A 9 16.05 -22.88 -11.22
N LEU A 10 16.07 -23.83 -12.16
CA LEU A 10 15.08 -23.88 -13.25
C LEU A 10 13.68 -24.22 -12.74
N CYS A 11 13.53 -25.16 -11.80
CA CYS A 11 12.24 -25.48 -11.19
C CYS A 11 11.66 -24.29 -10.41
N TYR A 12 12.51 -23.51 -9.72
CA TYR A 12 12.09 -22.30 -9.01
C TYR A 12 11.65 -21.20 -9.99
N TYR A 13 12.36 -21.04 -11.11
CA TYR A 13 12.01 -20.05 -12.15
C TYR A 13 10.71 -20.38 -12.89
N ILE A 14 10.45 -21.68 -13.14
CA ILE A 14 9.20 -22.15 -13.76
C ILE A 14 8.02 -22.01 -12.80
N ALA A 15 8.21 -22.23 -11.49
CA ALA A 15 7.18 -21.99 -10.47
C ALA A 15 6.80 -20.50 -10.34
N ILE A 16 7.78 -19.60 -10.46
CA ILE A 16 7.56 -18.14 -10.45
C ILE A 16 6.80 -17.71 -11.71
N LEU A 17 7.17 -18.21 -12.90
CA LEU A 17 6.45 -17.92 -14.15
C LEU A 17 5.01 -18.49 -14.15
N GLY A 18 4.80 -19.62 -13.49
CA GLY A 18 3.47 -20.21 -13.26
C GLY A 18 2.57 -19.31 -12.42
N CYS A 19 3.07 -18.76 -11.30
CA CYS A 19 2.34 -17.83 -10.44
C CYS A 19 2.03 -16.49 -11.14
N VAL A 20 2.93 -16.00 -12.01
CA VAL A 20 2.70 -14.76 -12.77
C VAL A 20 1.62 -14.95 -13.84
N LYS A 21 1.53 -16.14 -14.46
CA LYS A 21 0.46 -16.46 -15.42
C LYS A 21 -0.91 -16.61 -14.75
N THR A 22 -0.99 -17.25 -13.58
CA THR A 22 -2.27 -17.34 -12.85
C THR A 22 -2.73 -15.97 -12.38
N ALA A 23 -1.84 -15.15 -11.81
CA ALA A 23 -2.17 -13.78 -11.38
C ALA A 23 -2.63 -12.88 -12.55
N THR A 24 -2.03 -12.99 -13.74
CA THR A 24 -2.45 -12.22 -14.92
C THR A 24 -3.77 -12.70 -15.53
N THR A 25 -4.16 -13.94 -15.29
CA THR A 25 -5.45 -14.48 -15.73
C THR A 25 -6.56 -14.06 -14.76
N ASP A 26 -6.28 -14.08 -13.46
CA ASP A 26 -7.20 -13.61 -12.40
C ASP A 26 -7.43 -12.09 -12.46
N ILE A 27 -6.44 -11.30 -12.88
CA ILE A 27 -6.58 -9.84 -13.10
C ILE A 27 -7.55 -9.54 -14.26
N LYS A 28 -7.48 -10.29 -15.37
CA LYS A 28 -8.40 -10.09 -16.51
C LYS A 28 -9.84 -10.48 -16.18
N GLU A 29 -10.02 -11.47 -15.32
CA GLU A 29 -11.36 -11.89 -14.89
C GLU A 29 -11.98 -10.93 -13.85
N ALA A 30 -11.15 -10.31 -13.00
CA ALA A 30 -11.58 -9.26 -12.07
C ALA A 30 -11.94 -7.95 -12.80
N ASP A 31 -11.14 -7.53 -13.79
CA ASP A 31 -11.43 -6.32 -14.59
C ASP A 31 -12.68 -6.49 -15.47
N SER A 32 -12.90 -7.70 -16.00
CA SER A 32 -14.13 -8.06 -16.72
C SER A 32 -15.38 -7.91 -15.83
N LYS A 33 -15.32 -8.41 -14.59
CA LYS A 33 -16.44 -8.30 -13.62
C LYS A 33 -16.65 -6.86 -13.11
N ALA A 34 -15.58 -6.07 -12.94
CA ALA A 34 -15.68 -4.66 -12.58
C ALA A 34 -16.31 -3.80 -13.70
N THR A 35 -16.02 -4.13 -14.97
CA THR A 35 -16.57 -3.43 -16.14
C THR A 35 -18.04 -3.80 -16.42
N LEU A 36 -18.48 -5.00 -16.00
CA LEU A 36 -19.88 -5.44 -16.10
C LEU A 36 -20.78 -4.78 -15.04
N ASN A 37 -20.32 -4.64 -13.79
CA ASN A 37 -21.10 -4.01 -12.73
C ASN A 37 -21.30 -2.49 -12.92
N THR A 38 -20.32 -1.79 -13.52
CA THR A 38 -20.44 -0.34 -13.81
C THR A 38 -21.44 -0.02 -14.95
N LYS A 39 -21.70 -0.96 -15.85
CA LYS A 39 -22.75 -0.82 -16.88
C LYS A 39 -24.16 -1.12 -16.38
N GLN A 40 -24.30 -1.80 -15.24
CA GLN A 40 -25.61 -2.16 -14.69
C GLN A 40 -26.14 -1.09 -13.72
N ASP A 41 -25.25 -0.37 -13.01
CA ASP A 41 -25.62 0.72 -12.09
C ASP A 41 -25.93 2.07 -12.79
N SER A 42 -25.57 2.24 -14.07
CA SER A 42 -25.84 3.47 -14.84
C SER A 42 -27.23 3.52 -15.51
N LYS A 43 -28.08 2.49 -15.34
CA LYS A 43 -29.43 2.44 -15.92
C LYS A 43 -30.59 2.59 -14.93
N THR A 44 -30.33 2.76 -13.64
CA THR A 44 -31.39 2.96 -12.64
C THR A 44 -31.01 4.06 -11.66
N HIS A 45 -31.01 5.33 -12.09
CA HIS A 45 -31.33 6.50 -11.25
C HIS A 45 -31.43 7.76 -12.13
N SER A 46 -32.55 7.90 -12.82
CA SER A 46 -33.09 9.21 -13.18
C SER A 46 -34.60 9.20 -12.94
N LYS A 47 -35.01 9.70 -11.77
CA LYS A 47 -36.30 10.36 -11.54
C LYS A 47 -36.40 10.82 -10.07
N SER A 48 -36.58 12.14 -9.95
CA SER A 48 -37.38 12.86 -8.94
C SER A 48 -37.03 12.67 -7.45
N ASN A 49 -36.53 13.71 -6.79
CA ASN A 49 -37.40 14.66 -6.10
C ASN A 49 -36.60 15.83 -5.49
N SER A 50 -36.99 17.03 -5.90
CA SER A 50 -36.82 18.29 -5.18
C SER A 50 -37.74 18.29 -3.97
N ASN A 51 -37.23 18.68 -2.79
CA ASN A 51 -37.97 19.49 -1.84
C ASN A 51 -36.99 20.18 -0.87
N GLU A 52 -37.20 21.49 -0.75
CA GLU A 52 -36.58 22.43 0.16
C GLU A 52 -36.72 22.00 1.62
N MET A 53 -35.73 22.37 2.44
CA MET A 53 -35.99 22.99 3.74
C MET A 53 -34.78 23.83 4.16
N ASP A 54 -35.01 25.13 4.22
CA ASP A 54 -34.21 26.13 4.90
C ASP A 54 -34.10 25.82 6.40
N SER A 55 -32.89 25.96 6.96
CA SER A 55 -32.76 26.47 8.33
C SER A 55 -31.43 27.19 8.49
N LYS A 56 -31.56 28.50 8.71
CA LYS A 56 -30.56 29.47 9.14
C LYS A 56 -29.76 28.96 10.35
N ASN A 57 -28.45 29.22 10.38
CA ASN A 57 -27.89 29.82 11.58
C ASN A 57 -26.60 30.61 11.28
N SER A 58 -26.62 31.83 11.77
CA SER A 58 -25.64 32.90 11.61
C SER A 58 -24.67 32.96 12.79
N ILE A 59 -23.41 33.27 12.46
CA ILE A 59 -22.48 34.19 13.14
C ILE A 59 -22.34 34.05 14.67
N ASN A 60 -21.12 33.74 15.12
CA ASN A 60 -20.55 34.47 16.25
C ASN A 60 -19.03 34.66 16.09
N LYS A 61 -18.63 35.89 15.78
CA LYS A 61 -17.31 36.44 16.11
C LYS A 61 -17.41 36.99 17.54
N ASN A 62 -16.40 36.77 18.36
CA ASN A 62 -16.02 37.75 19.37
C ASN A 62 -14.54 37.65 19.70
N ASP A 63 -13.88 38.79 19.48
CA ASP A 63 -12.58 39.19 20.03
C ASP A 63 -12.68 39.47 21.53
N LYS A 64 -11.54 39.31 22.22
CA LYS A 64 -10.92 40.13 23.30
C LYS A 64 -10.04 39.22 24.15
N ASN A 65 -8.71 39.25 24.05
CA ASN A 65 -7.78 40.30 24.50
C ASN A 65 -7.79 40.48 26.02
N THR A 66 -6.76 39.98 26.72
CA THR A 66 -6.19 40.66 27.90
C THR A 66 -4.73 40.22 28.11
N GLN A 67 -3.85 41.22 28.17
CA GLN A 67 -2.47 41.18 28.61
C GLN A 67 -2.35 40.79 30.10
N SER A 68 -1.20 40.23 30.49
CA SER A 68 -0.52 40.73 31.68
C SER A 68 1.00 40.61 31.49
N ASN A 69 1.65 41.77 31.56
CA ASN A 69 3.08 41.96 31.76
C ASN A 69 3.39 41.87 33.26
N THR A 70 4.60 41.41 33.59
CA THR A 70 5.53 41.96 34.60
C THR A 70 6.89 41.30 34.35
N GLU A 71 7.87 41.97 33.73
CA GLU A 71 8.86 42.90 34.30
C GLU A 71 9.79 42.31 35.38
N SER A 72 11.08 42.21 35.02
CA SER A 72 12.23 42.75 35.77
C SER A 72 13.43 42.74 34.81
N ASN A 73 13.84 43.90 34.29
CA ASN A 73 14.94 44.77 34.79
C ASN A 73 16.32 44.08 34.81
N ALA A 74 17.44 44.66 34.40
CA ALA A 74 17.81 45.89 33.67
C ALA A 74 19.35 45.84 33.49
N THR A 75 19.91 46.92 32.93
CA THR A 75 21.32 47.31 32.68
C THR A 75 21.90 46.84 31.34
N GLN A 76 21.81 47.63 30.26
CA GLN A 76 22.60 48.85 29.93
C GLN A 76 24.10 48.63 30.07
N ASP A 77 24.85 48.69 28.97
CA ASP A 77 25.57 49.92 28.59
C ASP A 77 26.05 49.84 27.12
N THR A 78 26.67 50.90 26.64
CA THR A 78 26.36 51.60 25.40
C THR A 78 27.44 51.58 24.32
N SER A 79 27.05 52.05 23.12
CA SER A 79 27.88 52.72 22.09
C SER A 79 28.88 51.85 21.30
N THR A 80 29.18 52.05 20.02
CA THR A 80 28.99 53.21 19.14
C THR A 80 28.98 52.77 17.67
N LYS A 81 28.19 53.47 16.84
CA LYS A 81 28.16 53.39 15.38
C LYS A 81 29.49 53.87 14.76
N SER A 82 29.86 53.28 13.62
CA SER A 82 30.55 54.03 12.54
C SER A 82 30.23 53.41 11.18
N LYS A 83 29.57 54.21 10.34
CA LYS A 83 29.38 54.02 8.90
C LYS A 83 30.69 54.38 8.19
N LEU A 84 31.00 53.73 7.07
CA LEU A 84 31.37 54.41 5.84
C LEU A 84 31.24 53.46 4.64
N LYS A 85 30.79 54.06 3.55
CA LYS A 85 30.36 53.49 2.27
C LYS A 85 31.38 53.93 1.22
N ASP A 86 31.41 53.18 0.11
CA ASP A 86 31.67 53.60 -1.27
C ASP A 86 33.07 53.47 -1.93
N THR A 87 32.99 52.82 -3.11
CA THR A 87 33.77 52.98 -4.38
C THR A 87 35.23 52.48 -4.44
N ARG A 88 35.76 51.84 -5.49
CA ARG A 88 35.30 51.54 -6.87
C ARG A 88 36.26 50.53 -7.55
N GLU A 89 35.68 49.67 -8.40
CA GLU A 89 36.08 49.22 -9.76
C GLU A 89 37.47 48.63 -10.14
N LYS A 90 37.35 47.43 -10.78
CA LYS A 90 37.90 46.98 -12.08
C LYS A 90 39.24 46.21 -12.17
N LEU A 91 39.20 45.23 -13.11
CA LEU A 91 40.22 44.33 -13.69
C LEU A 91 40.32 42.96 -12.96
N ASP A 92 40.04 41.79 -13.53
CA ASP A 92 39.87 41.39 -14.93
C ASP A 92 38.91 40.19 -15.09
N ALA A 93 38.13 40.25 -16.17
CA ALA A 93 37.38 39.15 -16.74
C ALA A 93 38.27 38.37 -17.73
N LYS A 94 38.25 37.03 -17.63
CA LYS A 94 38.28 36.10 -18.77
C LYS A 94 38.20 34.65 -18.26
N SER A 95 36.98 34.14 -18.17
CA SER A 95 36.73 32.72 -18.45
C SER A 95 35.48 32.61 -19.33
N ASP A 96 35.60 33.12 -20.55
CA ASP A 96 34.75 32.68 -21.65
C ASP A 96 35.11 31.22 -21.96
N SER A 97 34.47 30.28 -21.26
CA SER A 97 34.22 28.97 -21.82
C SER A 97 32.76 28.96 -22.27
N LYS A 98 32.56 29.27 -23.57
CA LYS A 98 31.35 28.88 -24.31
C LYS A 98 30.90 27.49 -23.86
N PRO A 99 29.59 27.22 -23.69
CA PRO A 99 29.12 25.85 -23.68
C PRO A 99 29.61 25.24 -25.00
N LYS A 100 30.46 24.21 -24.92
CA LYS A 100 30.72 23.36 -26.09
C LYS A 100 29.36 22.84 -26.49
N THR A 101 28.81 23.36 -27.59
CA THR A 101 27.73 22.73 -28.32
C THR A 101 28.24 21.34 -28.69
N THR A 102 27.88 20.33 -27.90
CA THR A 102 27.94 18.95 -28.37
C THR A 102 27.10 18.93 -29.63
N LYS A 103 27.77 18.72 -30.77
CA LYS A 103 27.08 18.58 -32.04
C LYS A 103 26.34 17.25 -31.95
N ASN A 104 25.06 17.28 -31.58
CA ASN A 104 24.20 16.10 -31.57
C ASN A 104 24.32 15.46 -32.96
N LEU A 105 24.84 14.24 -33.02
CA LEU A 105 25.17 13.54 -34.26
C LEU A 105 23.93 12.85 -34.84
N TYR A 106 22.97 12.50 -33.99
CA TYR A 106 21.75 11.80 -34.36
C TYR A 106 20.53 12.63 -33.93
N SER A 107 19.53 12.76 -34.79
CA SER A 107 18.31 13.52 -34.52
C SER A 107 17.06 12.70 -34.91
N PRO A 108 16.73 11.63 -34.16
CA PRO A 108 15.57 10.79 -34.45
C PRO A 108 14.28 11.61 -34.42
N GLN A 109 13.40 11.38 -35.39
CA GLN A 109 12.07 11.99 -35.47
C GLN A 109 10.98 11.07 -34.90
N THR A 110 11.30 9.79 -34.71
CA THR A 110 10.35 8.79 -34.21
C THR A 110 10.91 8.01 -33.02
N LYS A 111 10.02 7.45 -32.19
CA LYS A 111 10.41 6.55 -31.10
C LYS A 111 11.23 5.35 -31.59
N ASN A 112 10.89 4.80 -32.76
CA ASN A 112 11.58 3.63 -33.30
C ASN A 112 13.01 3.95 -33.73
N GLU A 113 13.24 5.12 -34.32
CA GLU A 113 14.59 5.61 -34.63
C GLU A 113 15.40 5.81 -33.35
N LEU A 114 14.82 6.47 -32.34
CA LEU A 114 15.47 6.63 -31.04
C LEU A 114 15.77 5.25 -30.40
N LYS A 115 14.85 4.30 -30.47
CA LYS A 115 15.02 2.94 -29.94
C LYS A 115 16.22 2.23 -30.57
N ALA A 116 16.34 2.30 -31.90
CA ALA A 116 17.46 1.70 -32.62
C ALA A 116 18.81 2.31 -32.21
N LEU A 117 18.85 3.62 -31.96
CA LEU A 117 20.06 4.32 -31.50
C LEU A 117 20.45 3.93 -30.07
N VAL A 118 19.49 3.84 -29.14
CA VAL A 118 19.79 3.49 -27.73
C VAL A 118 20.14 2.02 -27.52
N ASP A 119 19.65 1.12 -28.40
CA ASP A 119 20.01 -0.31 -28.39
C ASP A 119 21.44 -0.54 -28.88
N ASN A 120 21.98 0.40 -29.65
CA ASN A 120 23.37 0.38 -30.02
C ASN A 120 24.26 0.92 -28.88
N ASN A 121 24.92 0.01 -28.18
CA ASN A 121 25.80 0.35 -27.06
C ASN A 121 27.08 1.10 -27.46
N THR A 122 27.40 1.23 -28.75
CA THR A 122 28.56 2.03 -29.21
C THR A 122 28.23 3.52 -29.37
N ILE A 123 26.95 3.86 -29.50
CA ILE A 123 26.49 5.25 -29.59
C ILE A 123 26.40 5.83 -28.18
N LYS A 124 27.03 6.98 -27.94
CA LYS A 124 26.90 7.70 -26.66
C LYS A 124 25.53 8.39 -26.61
N LEU A 125 24.85 8.30 -25.48
CA LEU A 125 23.50 8.86 -25.36
C LEU A 125 23.51 10.39 -25.53
N GLY A 126 24.57 11.07 -25.10
CA GLY A 126 24.74 12.51 -25.27
C GLY A 126 24.91 12.98 -26.72
N ASP A 127 25.13 12.07 -27.68
CA ASP A 127 25.22 12.41 -29.10
C ASP A 127 23.84 12.40 -29.79
N ILE A 128 22.75 12.12 -29.06
CA ILE A 128 21.39 11.98 -29.60
C ILE A 128 20.55 13.20 -29.20
N ASP A 129 20.03 13.92 -30.19
CA ASP A 129 19.04 14.97 -30.00
C ASP A 129 17.64 14.37 -29.84
N THR A 130 17.09 14.43 -28.63
CA THR A 130 15.76 13.91 -28.31
C THR A 130 14.64 14.93 -28.42
N SER A 131 14.92 16.15 -28.88
CA SER A 131 13.96 17.27 -28.83
C SER A 131 12.69 17.09 -29.68
N ALA A 132 12.74 16.23 -30.71
CA ALA A 132 11.58 15.91 -31.56
C ALA A 132 10.68 14.80 -30.97
N ILE A 133 11.13 14.11 -29.92
CA ILE A 133 10.48 12.90 -29.41
C ILE A 133 9.41 13.24 -28.38
N THR A 134 8.21 12.69 -28.58
CA THR A 134 7.07 12.86 -27.67
C THR A 134 6.73 11.59 -26.89
N ASP A 135 7.17 10.42 -27.35
CA ASP A 135 6.94 9.11 -26.73
C ASP A 135 8.26 8.40 -26.48
N MET A 136 8.60 8.21 -25.20
CA MET A 136 9.78 7.46 -24.73
C MET A 136 9.40 6.14 -24.05
N SER A 137 8.16 5.66 -24.26
CA SER A 137 7.71 4.42 -23.66
C SER A 137 8.61 3.23 -24.02
N ALA A 138 8.93 2.43 -23.00
CA ALA A 138 9.74 1.21 -23.09
C ALA A 138 11.14 1.39 -23.74
N LEU A 139 11.68 2.61 -23.78
CA LEU A 139 12.91 2.91 -24.51
C LEU A 139 14.12 2.09 -24.02
N PHE A 140 14.29 1.96 -22.71
CA PHE A 140 15.32 1.15 -22.05
C PHE A 140 14.74 -0.08 -21.35
N LYS A 141 13.54 -0.52 -21.74
CA LYS A 141 12.93 -1.70 -21.14
C LYS A 141 13.82 -2.94 -21.35
N ASN A 142 14.08 -3.69 -20.28
CA ASN A 142 15.01 -4.83 -20.22
C ASN A 142 16.46 -4.48 -20.62
N SER A 143 16.85 -3.20 -20.61
CA SER A 143 18.19 -2.81 -21.03
C SER A 143 19.24 -3.36 -20.06
N MET A 144 20.27 -3.99 -20.64
CA MET A 144 21.47 -4.43 -19.92
C MET A 144 22.60 -3.40 -20.01
N ARG A 145 22.32 -2.21 -20.55
CA ARG A 145 23.26 -1.10 -20.65
C ARG A 145 23.74 -0.69 -19.26
N ARG A 146 25.04 -0.43 -19.13
CA ARG A 146 25.68 -0.01 -17.85
C ARG A 146 26.09 1.45 -17.86
N ASP A 147 26.43 1.97 -19.04
CA ASP A 147 26.84 3.34 -19.24
C ASP A 147 25.70 4.12 -19.90
N PHE A 148 25.08 5.01 -19.14
CA PHE A 148 24.09 5.96 -19.62
C PHE A 148 24.65 7.39 -19.64
N SER A 149 25.98 7.57 -19.68
CA SER A 149 26.57 8.91 -19.78
C SER A 149 26.02 9.70 -20.97
N GLY A 150 25.72 10.98 -20.72
CA GLY A 150 25.10 11.88 -21.67
C GLY A 150 23.57 11.88 -21.65
N ILE A 151 22.92 10.93 -20.98
CA ILE A 151 21.45 10.92 -20.87
C ILE A 151 20.91 12.12 -20.08
N GLU A 152 21.72 12.67 -19.17
CA GLU A 152 21.42 13.88 -18.40
C GLU A 152 21.24 15.13 -19.27
N SER A 153 21.75 15.09 -20.51
CA SER A 153 21.68 16.19 -21.49
C SER A 153 20.44 16.15 -22.40
N TRP A 154 19.64 15.09 -22.30
CA TRP A 154 18.47 14.92 -23.16
C TRP A 154 17.40 15.98 -22.93
N ASN A 155 16.82 16.47 -24.03
CA ASN A 155 15.71 17.39 -24.01
C ASN A 155 14.38 16.62 -24.05
N VAL A 156 13.82 16.35 -22.88
CA VAL A 156 12.56 15.60 -22.73
C VAL A 156 11.32 16.48 -22.60
N LYS A 157 11.42 17.80 -22.82
CA LYS A 157 10.32 18.75 -22.57
C LYS A 157 9.04 18.46 -23.37
N ASN A 158 9.18 17.83 -24.53
CA ASN A 158 8.07 17.51 -25.43
C ASN A 158 7.48 16.11 -25.18
N VAL A 159 8.09 15.34 -24.26
CA VAL A 159 7.66 13.97 -23.97
C VAL A 159 6.38 14.00 -23.14
N THR A 160 5.38 13.25 -23.60
CA THR A 160 4.10 13.06 -22.92
C THR A 160 3.93 11.66 -22.35
N ASN A 161 4.67 10.67 -22.87
CA ASN A 161 4.57 9.28 -22.45
C ASN A 161 5.95 8.69 -22.05
N MET A 162 6.08 8.27 -20.79
CA MET A 162 7.27 7.59 -20.24
C MET A 162 6.95 6.18 -19.70
N TYR A 163 5.84 5.58 -20.14
CA TYR A 163 5.41 4.23 -19.77
C TYR A 163 6.57 3.22 -19.89
N ALA A 164 6.92 2.57 -18.79
CA ALA A 164 7.94 1.51 -18.73
C ALA A 164 9.33 1.91 -19.28
N MET A 165 9.68 3.20 -19.31
CA MET A 165 10.90 3.68 -19.97
C MET A 165 12.17 2.96 -19.49
N PHE A 166 12.33 2.71 -18.19
CA PHE A 166 13.45 2.00 -17.58
C PHE A 166 13.03 0.69 -16.91
N ASP A 167 11.90 0.12 -17.32
CA ASP A 167 11.40 -1.15 -16.78
C ASP A 167 12.45 -2.26 -16.95
N HIS A 168 12.84 -2.95 -15.88
CA HIS A 168 13.90 -3.96 -15.84
C HIS A 168 15.30 -3.45 -16.27
N ALA A 169 15.56 -2.14 -16.30
CA ALA A 169 16.90 -1.58 -16.53
C ALA A 169 17.76 -1.67 -15.25
N LYS A 170 18.16 -2.89 -14.88
CA LYS A 170 18.75 -3.23 -13.56
C LYS A 170 20.00 -2.42 -13.18
N TYR A 171 20.72 -1.87 -14.15
CA TYR A 171 21.94 -1.08 -13.92
C TYR A 171 21.71 0.44 -13.98
N PHE A 172 20.50 0.89 -14.29
CA PHE A 172 20.21 2.30 -14.42
C PHE A 172 20.24 3.00 -13.05
N ASN A 173 21.08 4.03 -12.94
CA ASN A 173 21.17 4.94 -11.79
C ASN A 173 21.87 6.26 -12.18
N HIS A 174 21.70 6.72 -13.43
CA HIS A 174 22.32 7.97 -13.90
C HIS A 174 21.43 9.18 -13.58
N ASP A 175 22.06 10.31 -13.30
CA ASP A 175 21.37 11.55 -12.93
C ASP A 175 20.42 12.03 -14.03
N ILE A 176 19.14 12.14 -13.68
CA ILE A 176 18.05 12.66 -14.52
C ILE A 176 17.29 13.80 -13.81
N SER A 177 17.88 14.37 -12.76
CA SER A 177 17.28 15.43 -11.93
C SER A 177 16.94 16.69 -12.72
N LYS A 178 17.65 16.94 -13.83
CA LYS A 178 17.49 18.13 -14.69
C LYS A 178 16.44 17.99 -15.78
N TRP A 179 15.83 16.82 -15.93
CA TRP A 179 14.81 16.59 -16.95
C TRP A 179 13.55 17.42 -16.69
N ASN A 180 13.04 18.10 -17.72
CA ASN A 180 11.74 18.75 -17.67
C ASN A 180 10.63 17.78 -18.07
N VAL A 181 9.95 17.21 -17.07
CA VAL A 181 8.87 16.22 -17.25
C VAL A 181 7.45 16.81 -17.15
N GLU A 182 7.30 18.15 -17.21
CA GLU A 182 6.02 18.83 -16.94
C GLU A 182 4.87 18.48 -17.90
N ASN A 183 5.20 17.91 -19.06
CA ASN A 183 4.23 17.50 -20.09
C ASN A 183 3.90 16.00 -20.05
N VAL A 184 4.56 15.23 -19.20
CA VAL A 184 4.33 13.79 -19.08
C VAL A 184 2.99 13.54 -18.39
N THR A 185 2.16 12.68 -19.00
CA THR A 185 0.86 12.28 -18.46
C THR A 185 0.84 10.83 -17.98
N ASN A 186 1.76 9.97 -18.46
CA ASN A 186 1.86 8.57 -18.07
C ASN A 186 3.29 8.20 -17.63
N MET A 187 3.43 7.75 -16.38
CA MET A 187 4.68 7.24 -15.78
C MET A 187 4.55 5.81 -15.24
N ASP A 188 3.54 5.06 -15.68
CA ASP A 188 3.36 3.67 -15.25
C ASP A 188 4.62 2.84 -15.55
N PHE A 189 5.04 2.01 -14.60
CA PHE A 189 6.22 1.13 -14.68
C PHE A 189 7.55 1.84 -14.98
N MET A 190 7.64 3.17 -14.92
CA MET A 190 8.79 3.92 -15.44
C MET A 190 10.14 3.40 -14.92
N PHE A 191 10.23 3.03 -13.64
CA PHE A 191 11.42 2.46 -12.99
C PHE A 191 11.15 1.08 -12.38
N ALA A 192 10.12 0.36 -12.84
CA ALA A 192 9.85 -1.00 -12.37
C ALA A 192 11.09 -1.89 -12.58
N ASP A 193 11.50 -2.68 -11.60
CA ASP A 193 12.70 -3.53 -11.62
C ASP A 193 14.03 -2.81 -11.95
N ALA A 194 14.08 -1.48 -11.88
CA ALA A 194 15.33 -0.71 -11.94
C ALA A 194 16.05 -0.78 -10.59
N MET A 195 16.54 -1.98 -10.25
CA MET A 195 16.96 -2.35 -8.88
C MET A 195 17.98 -1.41 -8.23
N ARG A 196 18.81 -0.71 -9.01
CA ARG A 196 19.85 0.21 -8.54
C ARG A 196 19.44 1.68 -8.55
N PHE A 197 18.28 2.01 -9.11
CA PHE A 197 17.85 3.39 -9.28
C PHE A 197 17.59 4.05 -7.93
N ASN A 198 18.27 5.16 -7.67
CA ASN A 198 18.13 5.97 -6.46
C ASN A 198 18.55 7.42 -6.70
N GLN A 199 18.28 7.97 -7.88
CA GLN A 199 18.63 9.35 -8.23
C GLN A 199 17.56 10.34 -7.79
N ASP A 200 18.00 11.53 -7.37
CA ASP A 200 17.11 12.60 -6.93
C ASP A 200 16.20 13.09 -8.06
N ILE A 201 14.91 12.89 -7.87
CA ILE A 201 13.82 13.33 -8.76
C ILE A 201 12.81 14.21 -8.01
N SER A 202 13.17 14.71 -6.84
CA SER A 202 12.31 15.55 -5.98
C SER A 202 11.85 16.84 -6.65
N ARG A 203 12.61 17.34 -7.64
CA ARG A 203 12.34 18.58 -8.38
C ARG A 203 11.48 18.41 -9.62
N TRP A 204 11.08 17.18 -9.95
CA TRP A 204 10.23 16.94 -11.11
C TRP A 204 8.83 17.53 -10.93
N ASN A 205 8.36 18.22 -11.97
CA ASN A 205 6.97 18.67 -12.05
C ASN A 205 6.09 17.55 -12.63
N VAL A 206 5.42 16.81 -11.75
CA VAL A 206 4.54 15.68 -12.14
C VAL A 206 3.05 16.06 -12.17
N ALA A 207 2.72 17.36 -12.18
CA ALA A 207 1.35 17.84 -12.02
C ALA A 207 0.37 17.38 -13.11
N LYS A 208 0.85 16.95 -14.29
CA LYS A 208 0.02 16.42 -15.38
C LYS A 208 -0.08 14.89 -15.41
N VAL A 209 0.65 14.19 -14.54
CA VAL A 209 0.64 12.73 -14.52
C VAL A 209 -0.70 12.24 -13.99
N GLU A 210 -1.35 11.36 -14.74
CA GLU A 210 -2.66 10.79 -14.41
C GLU A 210 -2.53 9.37 -13.82
N SER A 211 -1.42 8.68 -14.10
CA SER A 211 -1.17 7.30 -13.66
C SER A 211 0.29 7.06 -13.30
N MET A 212 0.51 6.44 -12.13
CA MET A 212 1.81 6.08 -11.55
C MET A 212 1.85 4.61 -11.10
N ASN A 213 1.07 3.74 -11.74
CA ASN A 213 1.03 2.32 -11.40
C ASN A 213 2.42 1.71 -11.52
N ASN A 214 2.86 0.98 -10.51
CA ASN A 214 4.13 0.25 -10.51
C ASN A 214 5.38 1.11 -10.77
N MET A 215 5.31 2.44 -10.64
CA MET A 215 6.39 3.34 -11.07
C MET A 215 7.76 2.97 -10.49
N PHE A 216 7.81 2.54 -9.22
CA PHE A 216 9.02 2.11 -8.50
C PHE A 216 8.94 0.65 -8.03
N ALA A 217 8.06 -0.17 -8.61
CA ALA A 217 7.92 -1.57 -8.23
C ALA A 217 9.28 -2.28 -8.36
N ARG A 218 9.78 -2.93 -7.31
CA ARG A 218 11.08 -3.62 -7.23
C ARG A 218 12.30 -2.73 -7.52
N ALA A 219 12.17 -1.40 -7.47
CA ALA A 219 13.30 -0.47 -7.43
C ALA A 219 13.94 -0.50 -6.03
N LYS A 220 14.60 -1.61 -5.70
CA LYS A 220 15.00 -1.97 -4.32
C LYS A 220 15.85 -0.91 -3.60
N ALA A 221 16.69 -0.19 -4.34
CA ALA A 221 17.56 0.86 -3.79
C ALA A 221 16.88 2.23 -3.64
N PHE A 222 15.69 2.43 -4.21
CA PHE A 222 15.05 3.74 -4.30
C PHE A 222 14.59 4.23 -2.92
N ASN A 223 15.05 5.41 -2.51
CA ASN A 223 14.70 6.06 -1.24
C ASN A 223 14.83 7.59 -1.32
N GLN A 224 14.43 8.19 -2.44
CA GLN A 224 14.54 9.64 -2.65
C GLN A 224 13.27 10.37 -2.23
N PRO A 225 13.37 11.61 -1.70
CA PRO A 225 12.23 12.35 -1.19
C PRO A 225 11.28 12.74 -2.34
N LEU A 226 9.99 12.45 -2.16
CA LEU A 226 8.93 12.74 -3.15
C LEU A 226 7.85 13.68 -2.62
N GLU A 227 8.01 14.20 -1.40
CA GLU A 227 6.98 15.00 -0.73
C GLU A 227 6.59 16.29 -1.48
N SER A 228 7.47 16.82 -2.33
CA SER A 228 7.25 18.03 -3.14
C SER A 228 6.41 17.79 -4.39
N TRP A 229 6.12 16.53 -4.74
CA TRP A 229 5.36 16.21 -5.94
C TRP A 229 3.89 16.61 -5.82
N ASN A 230 3.39 17.31 -6.85
CA ASN A 230 1.96 17.55 -7.00
C ASN A 230 1.30 16.35 -7.70
N VAL A 231 0.68 15.48 -6.91
CA VAL A 231 -0.01 14.27 -7.39
C VAL A 231 -1.53 14.42 -7.51
N ALA A 232 -2.06 15.65 -7.46
CA ALA A 232 -3.50 15.90 -7.41
C ALA A 232 -4.28 15.34 -8.62
N ASN A 233 -3.63 15.14 -9.77
CA ASN A 233 -4.26 14.59 -10.97
C ASN A 233 -4.11 13.07 -11.11
N VAL A 234 -3.34 12.42 -10.22
CA VAL A 234 -3.13 10.97 -10.28
C VAL A 234 -4.38 10.23 -9.82
N ARG A 235 -4.85 9.28 -10.64
CA ARG A 235 -6.02 8.42 -10.33
C ARG A 235 -5.62 7.03 -9.85
N TYR A 236 -4.49 6.51 -10.31
CA TYR A 236 -4.04 5.15 -10.04
C TYR A 236 -2.60 5.12 -9.51
N MET A 237 -2.43 4.56 -8.32
CA MET A 237 -1.13 4.37 -7.62
C MET A 237 -0.91 2.91 -7.23
N ASN A 238 -1.50 1.97 -7.97
CA ASN A 238 -1.40 0.55 -7.65
C ASN A 238 0.05 0.10 -7.70
N ALA A 239 0.49 -0.64 -6.69
CA ALA A 239 1.83 -1.22 -6.61
C ALA A 239 2.98 -0.23 -6.82
N MET A 240 2.78 1.08 -6.59
CA MET A 240 3.76 2.12 -6.90
C MET A 240 5.14 1.86 -6.26
N PHE A 241 5.16 1.38 -5.01
CA PHE A 241 6.36 1.01 -4.26
C PHE A 241 6.40 -0.49 -3.90
N PHE A 242 5.74 -1.34 -4.69
CA PHE A 242 5.74 -2.79 -4.50
C PHE A 242 7.18 -3.32 -4.43
N GLU A 243 7.60 -3.91 -3.33
CA GLU A 243 8.96 -4.42 -3.07
C GLU A 243 10.08 -3.39 -3.30
N ALA A 244 9.79 -2.09 -3.15
CA ALA A 244 10.80 -1.04 -3.05
C ALA A 244 11.43 -1.08 -1.64
N GLU A 245 12.24 -2.11 -1.39
CA GLU A 245 12.67 -2.53 -0.03
C GLU A 245 13.32 -1.42 0.81
N SER A 246 14.01 -0.46 0.20
CA SER A 246 14.68 0.66 0.90
C SER A 246 13.82 1.90 1.07
N PHE A 247 12.66 1.99 0.42
CA PHE A 247 11.86 3.21 0.41
C PHE A 247 11.28 3.51 1.80
N ASN A 248 11.57 4.69 2.34
CA ASN A 248 11.13 5.11 3.68
C ASN A 248 10.87 6.63 3.77
N GLN A 249 10.48 7.25 2.66
CA GLN A 249 10.23 8.69 2.63
C GLN A 249 8.80 9.02 3.01
N SER A 250 8.59 10.19 3.65
CA SER A 250 7.25 10.69 3.93
C SER A 250 6.54 11.12 2.64
N LEU A 251 5.22 10.89 2.60
CA LEU A 251 4.33 11.29 1.52
C LEU A 251 3.18 12.20 2.03
N ASN A 252 3.31 12.76 3.24
CA ASN A 252 2.25 13.53 3.91
C ASN A 252 1.76 14.77 3.13
N LYS A 253 2.55 15.30 2.20
CA LYS A 253 2.15 16.49 1.41
C LYS A 253 1.37 16.14 0.13
N TRP A 254 1.17 14.86 -0.15
CA TRP A 254 0.46 14.42 -1.35
C TRP A 254 -1.04 14.65 -1.24
N ASP A 255 -1.60 15.32 -2.24
CA ASP A 255 -3.03 15.45 -2.42
C ASP A 255 -3.59 14.25 -3.21
N THR A 256 -4.04 13.21 -2.50
CA THR A 256 -4.54 11.96 -3.10
C THR A 256 -6.05 11.94 -3.31
N ARG A 257 -6.74 13.08 -3.27
CA ARG A 257 -8.22 13.14 -3.31
C ARG A 257 -8.84 12.47 -4.54
N ASN A 258 -8.10 12.36 -5.65
CA ASN A 258 -8.58 11.77 -6.90
C ASN A 258 -8.15 10.30 -7.08
N VAL A 259 -7.41 9.72 -6.13
CA VAL A 259 -6.96 8.33 -6.21
C VAL A 259 -8.12 7.39 -5.91
N GLU A 260 -8.37 6.46 -6.83
CA GLU A 260 -9.45 5.47 -6.72
C GLU A 260 -8.96 4.12 -6.17
N SER A 261 -7.67 3.81 -6.32
CA SER A 261 -7.07 2.53 -5.92
C SER A 261 -5.63 2.69 -5.44
N MET A 262 -5.34 2.07 -4.29
CA MET A 262 -4.00 1.98 -3.66
C MET A 262 -3.60 0.52 -3.40
N ARG A 263 -4.14 -0.40 -4.20
CA ARG A 263 -3.85 -1.83 -4.12
C ARG A 263 -2.33 -2.05 -4.15
N GLU A 264 -1.83 -2.82 -3.19
CA GLU A 264 -0.43 -3.26 -3.10
C GLU A 264 0.61 -2.12 -3.10
N MET A 265 0.21 -0.85 -2.83
CA MET A 265 1.07 0.32 -3.00
C MET A 265 2.42 0.21 -2.28
N PHE A 266 2.45 -0.37 -1.08
CA PHE A 266 3.66 -0.61 -0.27
C PHE A 266 3.88 -2.10 0.03
N TYR A 267 3.29 -3.00 -0.77
CA TYR A 267 3.48 -4.44 -0.58
C TYR A 267 4.98 -4.76 -0.56
N GLY A 268 5.51 -5.40 0.49
CA GLY A 268 6.92 -5.80 0.57
C GLY A 268 7.91 -4.63 0.64
N ALA A 269 7.47 -3.39 0.84
CA ALA A 269 8.35 -2.25 1.12
C ALA A 269 8.89 -2.34 2.56
N LYS A 270 9.84 -3.26 2.79
CA LYS A 270 10.27 -3.71 4.12
C LYS A 270 10.70 -2.60 5.07
N SER A 271 11.38 -1.56 4.56
CA SER A 271 11.87 -0.43 5.37
C SER A 271 10.82 0.68 5.54
N PHE A 272 9.68 0.59 4.87
CA PHE A 272 8.73 1.68 4.79
C PHE A 272 8.04 1.94 6.13
N ASN A 273 8.25 3.13 6.66
CA ASN A 273 7.58 3.71 7.82
C ASN A 273 7.46 5.25 7.66
N GLY A 274 7.42 5.73 6.42
CA GLY A 274 7.29 7.16 6.11
C GLY A 274 5.86 7.65 6.38
N ALA A 275 5.73 8.87 6.90
CA ALA A 275 4.43 9.38 7.35
C ALA A 275 3.40 9.53 6.20
N LEU A 276 2.16 9.11 6.50
CA LEU A 276 1.01 9.07 5.58
C LEU A 276 -0.29 9.69 6.16
N GLU A 277 -0.23 10.31 7.34
CA GLU A 277 -1.42 10.75 8.10
C GLU A 277 -2.33 11.71 7.31
N SER A 278 -1.74 12.50 6.42
CA SER A 278 -2.43 13.55 5.67
C SER A 278 -3.00 13.09 4.33
N LEU A 279 -2.80 11.84 3.93
CA LEU A 279 -3.36 11.32 2.68
C LEU A 279 -4.89 11.33 2.72
N ASN A 280 -5.49 11.88 1.66
CA ASN A 280 -6.93 11.81 1.47
C ASN A 280 -7.29 10.50 0.75
N VAL A 281 -7.84 9.55 1.48
CA VAL A 281 -8.26 8.24 0.95
C VAL A 281 -9.79 8.10 0.78
N ALA A 282 -10.54 9.21 0.90
CA ALA A 282 -12.01 9.18 0.92
C ALA A 282 -12.66 8.69 -0.38
N ASN A 283 -11.91 8.68 -1.49
CA ASN A 283 -12.35 8.16 -2.78
C ASN A 283 -11.77 6.79 -3.15
N VAL A 284 -10.91 6.22 -2.30
CA VAL A 284 -10.29 4.92 -2.56
C VAL A 284 -11.32 3.80 -2.34
N ILE A 285 -11.39 2.87 -3.30
CA ILE A 285 -12.28 1.70 -3.26
C ILE A 285 -11.50 0.43 -2.93
N ASN A 286 -10.24 0.33 -3.37
CA ASN A 286 -9.41 -0.86 -3.23
C ASN A 286 -8.10 -0.55 -2.49
N MET A 287 -7.91 -1.22 -1.35
CA MET A 287 -6.71 -1.19 -0.50
C MET A 287 -6.15 -2.60 -0.25
N ASN A 288 -6.49 -3.59 -1.09
CA ASN A 288 -5.98 -4.95 -0.96
C ASN A 288 -4.46 -4.93 -0.85
N ALA A 289 -3.95 -5.63 0.17
CA ALA A 289 -2.54 -5.85 0.44
C ALA A 289 -1.66 -4.58 0.45
N MET A 290 -2.23 -3.40 0.73
CA MET A 290 -1.51 -2.11 0.64
C MET A 290 -0.21 -2.09 1.46
N PHE A 291 -0.22 -2.68 2.66
CA PHE A 291 0.95 -2.76 3.56
C PHE A 291 1.39 -4.21 3.82
N ALA A 292 0.93 -5.17 3.02
CA ALA A 292 1.33 -6.56 3.22
C ALA A 292 2.85 -6.69 3.08
N PHE A 293 3.52 -7.39 3.99
CA PHE A 293 4.98 -7.57 4.06
C PHE A 293 5.79 -6.26 4.22
N ALA A 294 5.15 -5.11 4.50
CA ALA A 294 5.81 -3.88 4.91
C ALA A 294 6.21 -4.00 6.40
N THR A 295 7.25 -4.79 6.67
CA THR A 295 7.55 -5.29 8.02
C THR A 295 7.81 -4.20 9.06
N SER A 296 8.30 -3.02 8.64
CA SER A 296 8.61 -1.89 9.53
C SER A 296 7.47 -0.88 9.68
N PHE A 297 6.37 -1.03 8.93
CA PHE A 297 5.31 -0.03 8.88
C PHE A 297 4.56 0.04 10.21
N ASN A 298 4.52 1.23 10.81
CA ASN A 298 3.83 1.50 12.08
C ASN A 298 3.35 2.96 12.20
N GLN A 299 2.96 3.58 11.08
CA GLN A 299 2.47 4.96 11.06
C GLN A 299 1.00 5.06 11.43
N ASN A 300 0.62 6.14 12.13
CA ASN A 300 -0.76 6.36 12.55
C ASN A 300 -1.62 6.78 11.36
N ILE A 301 -2.55 5.91 10.97
CA ILE A 301 -3.49 6.13 9.87
C ILE A 301 -4.94 6.08 10.36
N ASN A 302 -5.18 6.26 11.66
CA ASN A 302 -6.53 6.21 12.23
C ASN A 302 -7.43 7.27 11.57
N ALA A 303 -6.90 8.47 11.32
CA ALA A 303 -7.67 9.60 10.76
C ALA A 303 -8.18 9.40 9.32
N TRP A 304 -7.82 8.31 8.65
CA TRP A 304 -8.25 8.02 7.28
C TRP A 304 -9.76 7.76 7.18
N ASN A 305 -10.42 8.43 6.23
CA ASN A 305 -11.80 8.13 5.87
C ASN A 305 -11.86 6.95 4.89
N VAL A 306 -12.04 5.74 5.42
CA VAL A 306 -12.14 4.50 4.63
C VAL A 306 -13.57 4.10 4.25
N SER A 307 -14.56 4.99 4.42
CA SER A 307 -15.99 4.65 4.26
C SER A 307 -16.42 4.19 2.86
N LYS A 308 -15.61 4.42 1.82
CA LYS A 308 -15.86 3.94 0.46
C LYS A 308 -15.13 2.65 0.11
N VAL A 309 -14.18 2.21 0.93
CA VAL A 309 -13.36 1.03 0.64
C VAL A 309 -14.23 -0.23 0.70
N LYS A 310 -14.10 -1.08 -0.33
CA LYS A 310 -14.76 -2.38 -0.43
C LYS A 310 -13.80 -3.55 -0.26
N TYR A 311 -12.56 -3.37 -0.71
CA TYR A 311 -11.53 -4.42 -0.76
C TYR A 311 -10.36 -4.06 0.17
N MET A 312 -10.19 -4.83 1.25
CA MET A 312 -9.12 -4.68 2.27
C MET A 312 -8.46 -6.02 2.63
N GLU A 313 -8.54 -7.00 1.73
CA GLU A 313 -7.92 -8.32 1.94
C GLU A 313 -6.41 -8.16 2.10
N ASN A 314 -5.81 -8.92 3.03
CA ASN A 314 -4.38 -8.94 3.28
C ASN A 314 -3.75 -7.58 3.65
N MET A 315 -4.53 -6.54 3.97
CA MET A 315 -4.03 -5.14 4.06
C MET A 315 -2.77 -4.98 4.92
N PHE A 316 -2.68 -5.68 6.05
CA PHE A 316 -1.55 -5.69 6.98
C PHE A 316 -0.93 -7.08 7.15
N GLU A 317 -1.11 -7.99 6.18
CA GLU A 317 -0.50 -9.33 6.25
C GLU A 317 1.03 -9.22 6.39
N ASN A 318 1.64 -9.84 7.40
CA ASN A 318 3.07 -9.76 7.69
C ASN A 318 3.60 -8.31 7.92
N ALA A 319 2.74 -7.34 8.25
CA ALA A 319 3.16 -6.03 8.75
C ALA A 319 3.57 -6.17 10.23
N ILE A 320 4.73 -6.79 10.46
CA ILE A 320 5.17 -7.29 11.77
C ILE A 320 5.10 -6.22 12.87
N SER A 321 5.60 -5.01 12.60
CA SER A 321 5.67 -3.91 13.56
C SER A 321 4.38 -3.10 13.71
N PHE A 322 3.34 -3.36 12.91
CA PHE A 322 2.16 -2.51 12.89
C PHE A 322 1.32 -2.68 14.16
N ASN A 323 1.15 -1.59 14.92
CA ASN A 323 0.37 -1.55 16.15
C ASN A 323 -0.24 -0.16 16.39
N GLN A 324 -0.93 0.39 15.38
CA GLN A 324 -1.58 1.70 15.46
C GLN A 324 -3.10 1.59 15.50
N PRO A 325 -3.79 2.53 16.19
CA PRO A 325 -5.24 2.47 16.33
C PRO A 325 -5.94 2.59 14.97
N LEU A 326 -7.02 1.84 14.80
CA LEU A 326 -7.89 1.84 13.61
C LEU A 326 -9.37 1.98 13.98
N ASN A 327 -9.67 2.32 15.23
CA ASN A 327 -11.01 2.32 15.81
C ASN A 327 -11.93 3.41 15.22
N SER A 328 -11.40 4.40 14.50
CA SER A 328 -12.21 5.42 13.82
C SER A 328 -12.59 5.07 12.38
N TRP A 329 -12.09 3.94 11.87
CA TRP A 329 -12.40 3.49 10.51
C TRP A 329 -13.85 3.01 10.37
N ASN A 330 -14.53 3.51 9.35
CA ASN A 330 -15.84 3.00 8.94
C ASN A 330 -15.67 1.89 7.88
N VAL A 331 -15.65 0.64 8.34
CA VAL A 331 -15.51 -0.56 7.49
C VAL A 331 -16.85 -1.15 7.00
N GLY A 332 -17.97 -0.44 7.17
CA GLY A 332 -19.32 -0.96 6.89
C GLY A 332 -19.64 -1.29 5.42
N ARG A 333 -18.69 -1.08 4.50
CA ARG A 333 -18.78 -1.48 3.08
C ARG A 333 -17.85 -2.63 2.71
N VAL A 334 -16.98 -3.06 3.61
CA VAL A 334 -16.03 -4.15 3.37
C VAL A 334 -16.78 -5.48 3.35
N GLU A 335 -16.55 -6.29 2.32
CA GLU A 335 -17.21 -7.59 2.12
C GLU A 335 -16.33 -8.77 2.53
N SER A 336 -15.01 -8.58 2.58
CA SER A 336 -14.01 -9.59 2.92
C SER A 336 -12.89 -8.99 3.76
N MET A 337 -12.57 -9.66 4.86
CA MET A 337 -11.44 -9.34 5.76
C MET A 337 -10.40 -10.47 5.74
N PHE A 338 -10.36 -11.24 4.64
CA PHE A 338 -9.42 -12.34 4.46
C PHE A 338 -7.99 -11.91 4.82
N ALA A 339 -7.40 -12.61 5.79
CA ALA A 339 -6.01 -12.44 6.21
C ALA A 339 -5.56 -10.99 6.52
N MET A 340 -6.50 -10.09 6.88
CA MET A 340 -6.23 -8.65 7.02
C MET A 340 -5.05 -8.33 7.96
N PHE A 341 -4.92 -9.05 9.08
CA PHE A 341 -3.85 -8.90 10.08
C PHE A 341 -3.03 -10.19 10.24
N LYS A 342 -3.04 -11.08 9.24
CA LYS A 342 -2.28 -12.33 9.30
C LYS A 342 -0.81 -12.04 9.53
N ASN A 343 -0.21 -12.61 10.58
CA ASN A 343 1.18 -12.40 11.00
C ASN A 343 1.56 -10.93 11.31
N ALA A 344 0.58 -10.04 11.56
CA ALA A 344 0.84 -8.73 12.16
C ALA A 344 1.13 -8.92 13.67
N LYS A 345 2.36 -9.34 13.97
CA LYS A 345 2.71 -9.94 15.27
C LYS A 345 2.46 -9.02 16.46
N GLU A 346 2.74 -7.73 16.30
CA GLU A 346 2.59 -6.72 17.37
C GLU A 346 1.19 -6.10 17.44
N PHE A 347 0.29 -6.39 16.51
CA PHE A 347 -1.01 -5.73 16.43
C PHE A 347 -1.90 -6.10 17.62
N ASN A 348 -2.26 -5.10 18.43
CA ASN A 348 -3.14 -5.27 19.59
C ASN A 348 -3.98 -4.01 19.86
N GLN A 349 -4.69 -3.53 18.84
CA GLN A 349 -5.46 -2.27 18.90
C GLN A 349 -6.96 -2.51 18.84
N PRO A 350 -7.78 -1.66 19.50
CA PRO A 350 -9.21 -1.89 19.62
C PRO A 350 -9.91 -1.79 18.25
N LEU A 351 -10.78 -2.76 17.98
CA LEU A 351 -11.60 -2.86 16.75
C LEU A 351 -13.10 -3.01 17.05
N GLU A 352 -13.50 -2.86 18.31
CA GLU A 352 -14.88 -3.08 18.79
C GLU A 352 -15.94 -2.17 18.15
N SER A 353 -15.51 -1.01 17.63
CA SER A 353 -16.36 -0.02 16.95
C SER A 353 -16.66 -0.37 15.49
N TRP A 354 -15.98 -1.38 14.91
CA TRP A 354 -16.14 -1.75 13.52
C TRP A 354 -17.51 -2.38 13.25
N SER A 355 -18.22 -1.86 12.25
CA SER A 355 -19.43 -2.50 11.72
C SER A 355 -19.07 -3.51 10.64
N VAL A 356 -19.05 -4.80 11.01
CA VAL A 356 -18.68 -5.91 10.12
C VAL A 356 -19.87 -6.66 9.51
N SER A 357 -21.09 -6.11 9.59
CA SER A 357 -22.32 -6.83 9.24
C SER A 357 -22.46 -7.23 7.77
N LYS A 358 -21.61 -6.69 6.87
CA LYS A 358 -21.55 -7.04 5.45
C LYS A 358 -20.41 -8.01 5.11
N VAL A 359 -19.52 -8.30 6.05
CA VAL A 359 -18.38 -9.18 5.82
C VAL A 359 -18.88 -10.62 5.70
N ARG A 360 -18.48 -11.29 4.62
CA ARG A 360 -18.80 -12.71 4.36
C ARG A 360 -17.66 -13.65 4.67
N GLU A 361 -16.45 -13.11 4.79
CA GLU A 361 -15.20 -13.87 4.76
C GLU A 361 -14.19 -13.31 5.77
N MET A 362 -13.81 -14.14 6.76
CA MET A 362 -12.87 -13.79 7.85
C MET A 362 -11.75 -14.82 8.04
N ARG A 363 -11.52 -15.71 7.05
CA ARG A 363 -10.44 -16.70 7.12
C ARG A 363 -9.11 -16.03 7.39
N SER A 364 -8.35 -16.63 8.29
CA SER A 364 -7.00 -16.19 8.67
C SER A 364 -6.87 -14.73 9.13
N MET A 365 -7.97 -14.01 9.44
CA MET A 365 -7.94 -12.56 9.69
C MET A 365 -6.88 -12.15 10.73
N PHE A 366 -6.73 -12.92 11.81
CA PHE A 366 -5.74 -12.73 12.88
C PHE A 366 -4.78 -13.93 12.99
N GLU A 367 -4.62 -14.74 11.92
CA GLU A 367 -3.70 -15.89 11.94
C GLU A 367 -2.28 -15.41 12.25
N GLY A 368 -1.68 -15.85 13.36
CA GLY A 368 -0.32 -15.46 13.75
C GLY A 368 -0.18 -14.03 14.28
N ALA A 369 -1.27 -13.31 14.55
CA ALA A 369 -1.25 -12.05 15.29
C ALA A 369 -0.99 -12.33 16.79
N LEU A 370 0.30 -12.52 17.13
CA LEU A 370 0.72 -13.09 18.41
C LEU A 370 0.21 -12.31 19.63
N LYS A 371 0.20 -10.97 19.54
CA LYS A 371 -0.19 -10.03 20.61
C LYS A 371 -1.68 -9.66 20.64
N PHE A 372 -2.45 -10.07 19.64
CA PHE A 372 -3.82 -9.60 19.51
C PHE A 372 -4.72 -10.16 20.64
N ASN A 373 -5.27 -9.28 21.47
CA ASN A 373 -6.14 -9.65 22.59
C ASN A 373 -7.21 -8.58 22.87
N GLN A 374 -7.87 -8.07 21.81
CA GLN A 374 -8.88 -7.01 21.90
C GLN A 374 -10.29 -7.56 21.73
N SER A 375 -11.27 -6.91 22.37
CA SER A 375 -12.67 -7.34 22.36
C SER A 375 -13.27 -7.26 20.95
N LEU A 376 -13.91 -8.36 20.53
CA LEU A 376 -14.63 -8.47 19.26
C LEU A 376 -16.09 -8.92 19.46
N ASN A 377 -16.54 -9.07 20.71
CA ASN A 377 -17.84 -9.67 21.04
C ASN A 377 -19.04 -8.81 20.57
N THR A 378 -18.81 -7.54 20.19
CA THR A 378 -19.83 -6.62 19.66
C THR A 378 -20.08 -6.81 18.17
N TRP A 379 -19.21 -7.53 17.47
CA TRP A 379 -19.30 -7.71 16.02
C TRP A 379 -20.52 -8.52 15.61
N ASN A 380 -21.29 -7.99 14.67
CA ASN A 380 -22.34 -8.75 13.99
C ASN A 380 -21.73 -9.60 12.87
N VAL A 381 -21.48 -10.87 13.18
CA VAL A 381 -20.91 -11.87 12.25
C VAL A 381 -21.95 -12.74 11.57
N SER A 382 -23.25 -12.38 11.62
CA SER A 382 -24.33 -13.27 11.18
C SER A 382 -24.31 -13.64 9.69
N HIS A 383 -23.58 -12.89 8.85
CA HIS A 383 -23.43 -13.15 7.41
C HIS A 383 -22.07 -13.75 7.04
N VAL A 384 -21.20 -13.99 8.02
CA VAL A 384 -19.89 -14.61 7.78
C VAL A 384 -20.11 -16.07 7.46
N THR A 385 -19.51 -16.53 6.36
CA THR A 385 -19.66 -17.91 5.89
C THR A 385 -18.46 -18.79 6.27
N SER A 386 -17.28 -18.19 6.47
CA SER A 386 -16.07 -18.92 6.83
C SER A 386 -15.19 -18.12 7.79
N MET A 387 -14.71 -18.79 8.84
CA MET A 387 -13.78 -18.29 9.85
C MET A 387 -12.57 -19.22 10.01
N SER A 388 -12.27 -20.06 9.01
CA SER A 388 -11.18 -21.03 9.12
C SER A 388 -9.85 -20.33 9.40
N ALA A 389 -9.10 -20.83 10.37
CA ALA A 389 -7.83 -20.28 10.84
C ALA A 389 -7.88 -18.82 11.36
N MET A 390 -9.06 -18.24 11.64
CA MET A 390 -9.19 -16.82 12.01
C MET A 390 -8.27 -16.39 13.16
N PHE A 391 -8.11 -17.20 14.20
CA PHE A 391 -7.23 -16.97 15.36
C PHE A 391 -6.12 -18.02 15.48
N LYS A 392 -5.82 -18.75 14.39
CA LYS A 392 -4.74 -19.75 14.40
C LYS A 392 -3.43 -19.08 14.80
N ASN A 393 -2.70 -19.64 15.76
CA ASN A 393 -1.47 -19.08 16.33
C ASN A 393 -1.63 -17.69 17.00
N ALA A 394 -2.84 -17.18 17.26
CA ALA A 394 -3.05 -15.95 18.02
C ALA A 394 -2.86 -16.25 19.52
N LYS A 395 -1.60 -16.30 19.95
CA LYS A 395 -1.22 -16.89 21.24
C LYS A 395 -1.80 -16.19 22.46
N GLU A 396 -1.95 -14.88 22.42
CA GLU A 396 -2.47 -14.07 23.55
C GLU A 396 -4.00 -13.86 23.50
N PHE A 397 -4.68 -14.27 22.42
CA PHE A 397 -6.11 -14.01 22.26
C PHE A 397 -6.93 -14.79 23.28
N ASN A 398 -7.65 -14.08 24.15
CA ASN A 398 -8.51 -14.67 25.18
C ASN A 398 -9.71 -13.76 25.49
N GLN A 399 -10.40 -13.27 24.45
CA GLN A 399 -11.57 -12.39 24.60
C GLN A 399 -12.89 -13.11 24.32
N PRO A 400 -13.99 -12.75 25.02
CA PRO A 400 -15.29 -13.38 24.81
C PRO A 400 -15.78 -13.26 23.37
N LEU A 401 -16.36 -14.35 22.86
CA LEU A 401 -17.00 -14.42 21.53
C LEU A 401 -18.43 -15.00 21.61
N ASN A 402 -18.98 -15.09 22.82
CA ASN A 402 -20.25 -15.76 23.10
C ASN A 402 -21.49 -15.08 22.52
N LYS A 403 -21.39 -13.84 22.02
CA LYS A 403 -22.48 -13.12 21.36
C LYS A 403 -22.54 -13.35 19.85
N TRP A 404 -21.55 -14.05 19.28
CA TRP A 404 -21.49 -14.27 17.84
C TRP A 404 -22.57 -15.26 17.39
N ASN A 405 -23.26 -14.90 16.29
CA ASN A 405 -24.20 -15.77 15.61
C ASN A 405 -23.50 -16.47 14.44
N LEU A 406 -23.31 -17.79 14.56
CA LEU A 406 -22.60 -18.62 13.57
C LEU A 406 -23.54 -19.35 12.60
N ALA A 407 -24.83 -18.96 12.54
CA ALA A 407 -25.82 -19.64 11.71
C ALA A 407 -25.42 -19.78 10.24
N ASP A 408 -24.68 -18.84 9.65
CA ASP A 408 -24.26 -18.92 8.24
C ASP A 408 -22.85 -19.53 8.04
N VAL A 409 -22.13 -19.83 9.13
CA VAL A 409 -20.75 -20.32 9.07
C VAL A 409 -20.73 -21.81 8.75
N TRP A 410 -20.09 -22.19 7.65
CA TRP A 410 -19.91 -23.60 7.27
C TRP A 410 -18.52 -24.16 7.59
N ASN A 411 -17.53 -23.31 7.88
CA ASN A 411 -16.15 -23.71 8.12
C ASN A 411 -15.48 -22.94 9.27
N THR A 412 -15.11 -23.67 10.30
CA THR A 412 -14.32 -23.20 11.46
C THR A 412 -13.02 -23.99 11.64
N SER A 413 -12.58 -24.74 10.61
CA SER A 413 -11.35 -25.52 10.67
C SER A 413 -10.15 -24.65 11.06
N GLU A 414 -9.33 -25.16 11.97
CA GLU A 414 -8.16 -24.49 12.53
C GLU A 414 -8.41 -23.13 13.23
N MET A 415 -9.66 -22.73 13.47
CA MET A 415 -9.99 -21.37 13.94
C MET A 415 -9.19 -20.92 15.17
N PHE A 416 -8.96 -21.81 16.14
CA PHE A 416 -8.17 -21.56 17.36
C PHE A 416 -6.95 -22.47 17.47
N ARG A 417 -6.51 -23.06 16.35
CA ARG A 417 -5.33 -23.94 16.34
C ARG A 417 -4.11 -23.21 16.91
N ASN A 418 -3.48 -23.75 17.94
CA ASN A 418 -2.33 -23.16 18.64
C ASN A 418 -2.61 -21.76 19.23
N ALA A 419 -3.88 -21.40 19.48
CA ALA A 419 -4.26 -20.23 20.27
C ALA A 419 -4.15 -20.58 21.77
N THR A 420 -2.91 -20.64 22.26
CA THR A 420 -2.59 -21.30 23.53
C THR A 420 -3.29 -20.72 24.75
N SER A 421 -3.63 -19.42 24.75
CA SER A 421 -4.30 -18.75 25.88
C SER A 421 -5.83 -18.76 25.79
N PHE A 422 -6.42 -19.17 24.67
CA PHE A 422 -7.85 -19.03 24.45
C PHE A 422 -8.64 -20.00 25.34
N ASN A 423 -9.47 -19.47 26.23
CA ASN A 423 -10.34 -20.25 27.12
C ASN A 423 -11.63 -19.49 27.47
N GLN A 424 -12.42 -19.17 26.46
CA GLN A 424 -13.66 -18.39 26.60
C GLN A 424 -14.90 -19.22 26.31
N GLU A 425 -16.02 -18.87 26.95
CA GLU A 425 -17.27 -19.61 26.79
C GLU A 425 -17.81 -19.55 25.36
N LEU A 426 -18.09 -20.74 24.78
CA LEU A 426 -18.67 -20.88 23.44
C LEU A 426 -19.99 -21.68 23.45
N ARG A 427 -20.54 -21.98 24.63
CA ARG A 427 -21.67 -22.91 24.82
C ARG A 427 -22.93 -22.57 24.00
N PHE A 428 -23.14 -21.30 23.67
CA PHE A 428 -24.33 -20.80 22.96
C PHE A 428 -24.13 -20.55 21.46
N TRP A 429 -23.00 -20.99 20.90
CA TRP A 429 -22.83 -20.94 19.46
C TRP A 429 -23.79 -21.88 18.73
N SER A 430 -24.45 -21.36 17.70
CA SER A 430 -25.27 -22.15 16.78
C SER A 430 -24.37 -22.86 15.77
N MET A 431 -24.19 -24.17 15.94
CA MET A 431 -23.25 -24.97 15.15
C MET A 431 -23.90 -25.81 14.03
N HIS A 432 -25.22 -25.71 13.86
CA HIS A 432 -25.99 -26.57 12.95
C HIS A 432 -25.50 -26.55 11.50
N ASN A 433 -25.02 -25.40 11.01
CA ASN A 433 -24.55 -25.24 9.62
C ASN A 433 -23.03 -25.46 9.47
N VAL A 434 -22.28 -25.60 10.56
CA VAL A 434 -20.83 -25.83 10.52
C VAL A 434 -20.55 -27.25 10.02
N ARG A 435 -19.87 -27.35 8.87
CA ARG A 435 -19.55 -28.63 8.20
C ARG A 435 -18.13 -29.10 8.46
N TYR A 436 -17.17 -28.18 8.63
CA TYR A 436 -15.76 -28.52 8.81
C TYR A 436 -15.17 -27.81 10.03
N MET A 437 -14.55 -28.60 10.90
CA MET A 437 -13.99 -28.17 12.19
C MET A 437 -12.66 -28.85 12.47
N ASP A 438 -11.97 -29.29 11.41
CA ASP A 438 -10.72 -30.01 11.55
C ASP A 438 -9.71 -29.15 12.30
N ARG A 439 -9.11 -29.72 13.34
CA ARG A 439 -8.09 -29.07 14.17
C ARG A 439 -8.52 -27.73 14.78
N MET A 440 -9.82 -27.49 14.95
CA MET A 440 -10.34 -26.20 15.43
C MET A 440 -9.67 -25.71 16.72
N PHE A 441 -9.42 -26.61 17.68
CA PHE A 441 -8.72 -26.36 18.94
C PHE A 441 -7.42 -27.16 19.08
N GLU A 442 -6.85 -27.67 17.98
CA GLU A 442 -5.59 -28.43 18.04
C GLU A 442 -4.50 -27.56 18.69
N SER A 443 -3.84 -28.06 19.72
CA SER A 443 -2.82 -27.34 20.50
C SER A 443 -3.30 -26.05 21.19
N ALA A 444 -4.61 -25.84 21.36
CA ALA A 444 -5.15 -24.77 22.22
C ALA A 444 -5.07 -25.21 23.69
N THR A 445 -3.88 -25.10 24.28
CA THR A 445 -3.51 -25.74 25.55
C THR A 445 -4.31 -25.26 26.78
N SER A 446 -4.86 -24.04 26.75
CA SER A 446 -5.72 -23.55 27.84
C SER A 446 -7.22 -23.80 27.62
N PHE A 447 -7.63 -24.27 26.45
CA PHE A 447 -9.05 -24.40 26.12
C PHE A 447 -9.68 -25.58 26.85
N ASN A 448 -10.53 -25.31 27.85
CA ASN A 448 -11.27 -26.30 28.63
C ASN A 448 -12.68 -25.78 28.93
N GLN A 449 -13.59 -25.91 27.95
CA GLN A 449 -14.95 -25.37 28.01
C GLN A 449 -15.99 -26.45 27.75
N ASP A 450 -17.15 -26.31 28.39
CA ASP A 450 -18.29 -27.21 28.15
C ASP A 450 -18.96 -26.89 26.80
N LEU A 451 -18.92 -27.87 25.89
CA LEU A 451 -19.53 -27.78 24.57
C LEU A 451 -20.64 -28.83 24.36
N ASP A 452 -21.15 -29.47 25.42
CA ASP A 452 -22.22 -30.48 25.31
C ASP A 452 -23.52 -29.93 24.69
N TYR A 453 -23.70 -28.60 24.68
CA TYR A 453 -24.87 -27.90 24.15
C TYR A 453 -24.83 -27.65 22.64
N TRP A 454 -23.73 -27.96 21.97
CA TRP A 454 -23.64 -27.76 20.53
C TRP A 454 -24.48 -28.81 19.78
N GLU A 455 -25.38 -28.31 18.94
CA GLU A 455 -26.10 -29.14 17.97
C GLU A 455 -25.27 -29.24 16.68
N MET A 456 -24.73 -30.42 16.41
CA MET A 456 -23.70 -30.63 15.38
C MET A 456 -24.22 -31.38 14.15
N ASN A 457 -23.86 -30.87 12.97
CA ASN A 457 -23.99 -31.56 11.67
C ASN A 457 -22.66 -31.57 10.90
N ALA A 458 -21.54 -31.59 11.64
CA ALA A 458 -20.21 -31.51 11.06
C ALA A 458 -19.88 -32.77 10.24
N LYS A 459 -19.40 -32.56 9.02
CA LYS A 459 -18.87 -33.62 8.13
C LYS A 459 -17.47 -34.06 8.53
N SER A 460 -16.67 -33.14 9.06
CA SER A 460 -15.30 -33.42 9.47
C SER A 460 -14.93 -32.66 10.76
N LYS A 461 -14.31 -33.39 11.68
CA LYS A 461 -13.86 -32.96 13.00
C LYS A 461 -12.50 -33.57 13.38
N ILE A 462 -11.68 -33.85 12.36
CA ILE A 462 -10.40 -34.55 12.51
C ILE A 462 -9.49 -33.73 13.43
N ASP A 463 -8.91 -34.38 14.44
CA ASP A 463 -7.97 -33.78 15.39
C ASP A 463 -8.51 -32.50 16.09
N MET A 464 -9.83 -32.31 16.17
CA MET A 464 -10.43 -31.05 16.63
C MET A 464 -9.90 -30.61 18.01
N PHE A 465 -9.67 -31.55 18.92
CA PHE A 465 -9.19 -31.31 20.29
C PHE A 465 -7.80 -31.88 20.56
N LYS A 466 -7.07 -32.30 19.52
CA LYS A 466 -5.75 -32.93 19.68
C LYS A 466 -4.78 -31.98 20.36
N ASP A 467 -4.10 -32.44 21.41
CA ASP A 467 -3.16 -31.65 22.21
C ASP A 467 -3.76 -30.35 22.81
N SER A 468 -5.09 -30.27 22.95
CA SER A 468 -5.79 -29.15 23.60
C SER A 468 -5.88 -29.32 25.12
N GLY A 469 -6.33 -28.29 25.83
CA GLY A 469 -6.59 -28.33 27.27
C GLY A 469 -7.87 -29.05 27.69
N MET A 470 -8.60 -29.65 26.75
CA MET A 470 -9.91 -30.26 27.02
C MET A 470 -9.79 -31.51 27.88
N GLU A 471 -10.28 -31.43 29.12
CA GLU A 471 -10.30 -32.56 30.05
C GLU A 471 -11.46 -33.53 29.77
N LYS A 472 -12.61 -32.99 29.35
CA LYS A 472 -13.82 -33.76 29.06
C LYS A 472 -14.33 -33.45 27.66
N LEU A 473 -14.25 -34.43 26.78
CA LEU A 473 -14.77 -34.32 25.42
C LEU A 473 -16.31 -34.28 25.41
N PRO A 474 -16.93 -33.46 24.54
CA PRO A 474 -18.39 -33.37 24.43
C PRO A 474 -19.03 -34.69 23.99
N LYS A 475 -20.27 -34.94 24.40
CA LYS A 475 -21.01 -36.18 24.08
C LYS A 475 -21.13 -36.43 22.57
N TRP A 476 -21.30 -35.38 21.77
CA TRP A 476 -21.42 -35.45 20.32
C TRP A 476 -20.10 -35.73 19.59
N TYR A 477 -18.96 -35.64 20.28
CA TYR A 477 -17.63 -35.81 19.67
C TYR A 477 -17.25 -37.29 19.50
N LYS A 478 -17.78 -38.16 20.37
CA LYS A 478 -17.47 -39.60 20.42
C LYS A 478 -17.93 -40.37 19.19
#